data_AF-A0A2W1KFS4-F1
#
_entry.id   AF-A0A2W1KFS4-F1
#
_cell.length_a   1.000
_cell.length_b   1.000
_cell.length_c   1.000
_cell.angle_alpha   90.00
_cell.angle_beta   90.00
_cell.angle_gamma   90.00
#
_symmetry.space_group_name_H-M   'P 1'
#
loop_
_entity.id
_entity.type
_entity.pdbx_description
1 polymer ?
#
loop_
_entity_poly.entity_id
_entity_poly.type
_entity_poly.pdbx_seq_one_letter_code
_entity_poly.pdbx_strand_id
1 'polypeptide(L)'
;MNPKTSPSQTRKGRFLSSTETLDDQLSPDGSPRGNHRAVASRVHNKVHRVRGKQGSGAVRSLIRRLLPHAGSNFYKAPSSRGPALQHAGRRCTVKVSYVRSKGPDQWQAHGKYLSREGAQQDGEKGEGFDRDSDSVNLSSLLSSWQEENDPHLFKVILAPEDPLRPEALRDMTRRFNARIQRQIGRDYEWAAIDHHNTSHPHVHLLIRGKGKLELEPDMIRRGMRAAAQEIVTESLGYRSEREIQAARERELDQRRFTALDRGILDKATPAPQGGRLQGYSLVDESPPNLLNDKDRENRRLRLARLEKLVEIGVADKIGPNLWRLEPGWDKALKELQILQTRTKMLAESRALMTEPRCPPQVTKIRAGDRLVGRVLGTGLDEQYDRSFVLIEGVDNRAHIVYQTGSIEKARGRQDLGLRHLVALTGFDHGVAVKDYGIEIPDQGWKRTEIPEAALDDQLAHERRNPPKEMMDPTTGFAAEWHRRLLERRKQKEKERALQKKQAREQAKPQRGSEIE
;
A
#
# COMPACT_ATOMS: atom_id res chain seq x y z
N MET A 1 -6.41 6.15 72.58
CA MET A 1 -5.52 4.96 72.54
C MET A 1 -5.47 4.44 71.11
N ASN A 2 -4.34 4.72 70.44
CA ASN A 2 -3.64 3.99 69.37
C ASN A 2 -4.35 3.46 68.10
N PRO A 3 -3.65 3.46 66.95
CA PRO A 3 -4.16 4.10 65.74
C PRO A 3 -4.28 3.17 64.52
N LYS A 4 -4.93 3.71 63.48
CA LYS A 4 -4.88 3.21 62.10
C LYS A 4 -3.45 3.26 61.56
N THR A 5 -2.97 2.15 60.99
CA THR A 5 -1.76 2.09 60.16
C THR A 5 -2.05 1.41 58.82
N SER A 6 -1.43 1.99 57.80
CA SER A 6 -1.50 1.71 56.36
C SER A 6 -0.85 0.38 55.94
N PRO A 7 -1.15 -0.16 54.75
CA PRO A 7 -0.31 -1.17 54.11
C PRO A 7 0.76 -0.52 53.22
N SER A 8 2.02 -0.78 53.55
CA SER A 8 3.16 -0.85 52.63
C SER A 8 3.45 -2.36 52.44
N GLN A 9 3.90 -2.95 51.33
CA GLN A 9 4.91 -2.61 50.34
C GLN A 9 4.75 -3.57 49.13
N THR A 10 4.90 -3.01 47.93
CA THR A 10 5.57 -3.55 46.72
C THR A 10 5.59 -5.05 46.42
N ARG A 11 5.05 -5.44 45.25
CA ARG A 11 5.68 -6.48 44.42
C ARG A 11 5.60 -6.14 42.91
N LYS A 12 6.77 -6.24 42.28
CA LYS A 12 7.10 -5.94 40.88
C LYS A 12 6.22 -6.72 39.88
N GLY A 13 5.53 -6.01 39.00
CA GLY A 13 4.90 -6.56 37.79
C GLY A 13 5.86 -6.48 36.61
N ARG A 14 6.41 -7.62 36.22
CA ARG A 14 7.30 -7.80 35.07
C ARG A 14 6.44 -7.82 33.80
N PHE A 15 6.60 -6.82 32.93
CA PHE A 15 6.07 -6.83 31.57
C PHE A 15 6.81 -7.90 30.77
N LEU A 16 6.08 -8.84 30.17
CA LEU A 16 6.59 -9.72 29.14
C LEU A 16 5.89 -9.38 27.82
N SER A 17 6.66 -8.68 26.99
CA SER A 17 6.58 -8.69 25.53
C SER A 17 7.00 -10.07 25.04
N SER A 18 6.26 -10.66 24.11
CA SER A 18 6.67 -11.89 23.43
C SER A 18 6.24 -11.86 21.96
N THR A 19 7.17 -11.45 21.11
CA THR A 19 7.40 -12.07 19.81
C THR A 19 8.38 -13.22 20.03
N GLU A 20 7.98 -14.45 19.77
CA GLU A 20 8.86 -15.50 19.23
C GLU A 20 8.03 -16.73 18.82
N THR A 21 8.30 -17.18 17.59
CA THR A 21 7.81 -18.38 16.94
C THR A 21 8.55 -19.61 17.43
N LEU A 22 7.87 -20.75 17.58
CA LEU A 22 8.45 -22.09 17.45
C LEU A 22 7.32 -23.08 17.10
N ASP A 23 7.31 -23.50 15.84
CA ASP A 23 6.77 -24.80 15.43
C ASP A 23 7.68 -25.87 16.05
N ASP A 24 7.14 -26.78 16.86
CA ASP A 24 7.27 -28.22 16.63
C ASP A 24 6.52 -29.05 17.69
N GLN A 25 6.08 -30.24 17.25
CA GLN A 25 5.60 -31.40 18.01
C GLN A 25 4.10 -31.50 18.31
N LEU A 26 3.38 -31.96 17.29
CA LEU A 26 2.18 -32.77 17.42
C LEU A 26 2.53 -34.16 17.99
N SER A 27 1.96 -34.50 19.15
CA SER A 27 1.57 -35.88 19.47
C SER A 27 0.45 -35.89 20.52
N PRO A 28 -0.40 -36.94 20.54
CA PRO A 28 -1.79 -36.81 20.94
C PRO A 28 -2.09 -37.66 22.18
N ASP A 29 -2.00 -37.09 23.38
CA ASP A 29 -2.86 -37.52 24.49
C ASP A 29 -2.76 -36.58 25.69
N GLY A 30 -3.85 -36.41 26.42
CA GLY A 30 -3.88 -35.68 27.69
C GLY A 30 -4.58 -34.32 27.66
N SER A 31 -5.92 -34.33 27.71
CA SER A 31 -6.71 -33.13 28.04
C SER A 31 -6.98 -33.05 29.56
N PRO A 32 -6.60 -31.97 30.27
CA PRO A 32 -7.18 -31.67 31.57
C PRO A 32 -8.55 -31.00 31.39
N ARG A 33 -9.59 -31.62 31.95
CA ARG A 33 -10.95 -31.09 32.03
C ARG A 33 -11.00 -29.93 33.01
N GLY A 34 -11.44 -28.75 32.55
CA GLY A 34 -11.75 -27.58 33.38
C GLY A 34 -13.04 -26.91 32.91
N ASN A 35 -14.07 -26.99 33.75
CA ASN A 35 -15.43 -26.51 33.51
C ASN A 35 -15.51 -24.98 33.46
N HIS A 36 -15.26 -24.33 32.31
CA HIS A 36 -15.83 -23.03 31.92
C HIS A 36 -15.49 -22.76 30.44
N ARG A 37 -16.26 -23.31 29.50
CA ARG A 37 -16.22 -22.86 28.09
C ARG A 37 -17.55 -22.24 27.69
N ALA A 38 -17.45 -21.00 27.21
CA ALA A 38 -18.55 -20.20 26.71
C ALA A 38 -19.38 -20.95 25.64
N VAL A 39 -20.66 -20.61 25.58
CA VAL A 39 -21.73 -21.14 24.73
C VAL A 39 -21.31 -21.36 23.26
N ALA A 40 -20.33 -20.62 22.76
CA ALA A 40 -19.72 -20.75 21.43
C ALA A 40 -19.14 -22.16 21.12
N SER A 41 -18.53 -22.83 22.11
CA SER A 41 -17.92 -24.17 21.92
C SER A 41 -18.96 -25.28 21.70
N ARG A 42 -20.15 -25.16 22.32
CA ARG A 42 -21.26 -26.10 22.11
C ARG A 42 -21.87 -25.94 20.72
N VAL A 43 -21.92 -24.72 20.19
CA VAL A 43 -22.41 -24.42 18.83
C VAL A 43 -21.42 -24.93 17.79
N HIS A 44 -20.12 -24.67 17.98
CA HIS A 44 -19.05 -25.16 17.11
C HIS A 44 -19.07 -26.69 16.98
N ASN A 45 -19.13 -27.41 18.10
CA ASN A 45 -19.14 -28.88 18.09
C ASN A 45 -20.41 -29.46 17.45
N LYS A 46 -21.56 -28.79 17.59
CA LYS A 46 -22.82 -29.24 16.99
C LYS A 46 -22.86 -29.00 15.46
N VAL A 47 -22.29 -27.89 14.99
CA VAL A 47 -22.13 -27.57 13.56
C VAL A 47 -21.15 -28.53 12.87
N HIS A 48 -20.02 -28.84 13.51
CA HIS A 48 -19.06 -29.81 12.98
C HIS A 48 -19.61 -31.25 12.93
N ARG A 49 -20.45 -31.64 13.90
CA ARG A 49 -21.07 -32.98 13.92
C ARG A 49 -22.14 -33.16 12.83
N VAL A 50 -22.81 -32.08 12.40
CA VAL A 50 -23.78 -32.12 11.29
C VAL A 50 -23.08 -32.08 9.93
N ARG A 51 -21.96 -31.33 9.82
CA ARG A 51 -21.14 -31.22 8.61
C ARG A 51 -20.56 -32.58 8.16
N GLY A 52 -20.35 -33.52 9.08
CA GLY A 52 -19.89 -34.88 8.78
C GLY A 52 -20.99 -35.89 8.40
N LYS A 53 -22.28 -35.56 8.55
CA LYS A 53 -23.40 -36.51 8.34
C LYS A 53 -24.46 -36.05 7.34
N GLN A 54 -24.67 -34.76 7.14
CA GLN A 54 -25.67 -34.25 6.20
C GLN A 54 -25.16 -32.98 5.52
N GLY A 55 -25.35 -32.90 4.19
CA GLY A 55 -24.76 -31.89 3.32
C GLY A 55 -25.02 -30.42 3.73
N SER A 56 -24.36 -29.52 3.01
CA SER A 56 -24.26 -28.07 3.32
C SER A 56 -25.59 -27.34 3.57
N GLY A 57 -26.71 -27.85 3.06
CA GLY A 57 -28.06 -27.32 3.29
C GLY A 57 -28.56 -27.47 4.72
N ALA A 58 -28.31 -28.61 5.37
CA ALA A 58 -28.76 -28.87 6.75
C ALA A 58 -28.02 -27.97 7.76
N VAL A 59 -26.73 -27.73 7.51
CA VAL A 59 -25.88 -26.82 8.29
C VAL A 59 -26.40 -25.39 8.26
N ARG A 60 -26.85 -24.90 7.09
CA ARG A 60 -27.42 -23.55 6.94
C ARG A 60 -28.73 -23.38 7.71
N SER A 61 -29.62 -24.39 7.71
CA SER A 61 -30.88 -24.33 8.47
C SER A 61 -30.65 -24.32 9.98
N LEU A 62 -29.63 -25.05 10.46
CA LEU A 62 -29.30 -25.17 11.87
C LEU A 62 -28.69 -23.87 12.43
N ILE A 63 -27.83 -23.20 11.64
CA ILE A 63 -27.26 -21.89 12.00
C ILE A 63 -28.38 -20.84 12.12
N ARG A 64 -29.35 -20.86 11.20
CA ARG A 64 -30.51 -19.96 11.22
C ARG A 64 -31.41 -20.16 12.44
N ARG A 65 -31.50 -21.40 12.95
CA ARG A 65 -32.31 -21.77 14.12
C ARG A 65 -31.61 -21.46 15.44
N LEU A 66 -30.27 -21.50 15.48
CA LEU A 66 -29.47 -21.27 16.69
C LEU A 66 -29.09 -19.80 16.91
N LEU A 67 -29.11 -18.98 15.86
CA LEU A 67 -28.80 -17.55 15.90
C LEU A 67 -29.88 -16.76 15.13
N PRO A 68 -31.08 -16.55 15.71
CA PRO A 68 -32.19 -15.88 15.03
C PRO A 68 -31.89 -14.40 14.66
N HIS A 69 -30.84 -13.80 15.23
CA HIS A 69 -30.37 -12.45 14.91
C HIS A 69 -29.13 -12.41 13.98
N ALA A 70 -28.56 -13.56 13.58
CA ALA A 70 -27.44 -13.63 12.64
C ALA A 70 -27.91 -13.72 11.17
N GLY A 71 -28.88 -12.89 10.80
CA GLY A 71 -29.39 -12.85 9.44
C GLY A 71 -30.51 -11.85 9.23
N SER A 72 -30.16 -10.61 8.91
CA SER A 72 -31.00 -9.76 8.03
C SER A 72 -30.39 -8.43 7.57
N ASN A 73 -29.21 -7.99 8.01
CA ASN A 73 -28.53 -6.84 7.39
C ASN A 73 -27.61 -7.26 6.23
N PHE A 74 -28.11 -8.14 5.35
CA PHE A 74 -27.50 -8.28 4.04
C PHE A 74 -27.67 -6.96 3.31
N TYR A 75 -26.62 -6.48 2.63
CA TYR A 75 -26.79 -5.51 1.57
C TYR A 75 -27.83 -6.08 0.59
N LYS A 76 -29.08 -5.62 0.71
CA LYS A 76 -30.11 -5.84 -0.29
C LYS A 76 -29.93 -4.69 -1.27
N ALA A 77 -29.13 -4.95 -2.30
CA ALA A 77 -29.23 -4.28 -3.57
C ALA A 77 -30.73 -4.07 -3.86
N PRO A 78 -31.26 -2.84 -3.96
CA PRO A 78 -32.52 -2.65 -4.65
C PRO A 78 -32.34 -3.27 -6.04
N SER A 79 -33.04 -4.37 -6.31
CA SER A 79 -32.97 -5.03 -7.61
C SER A 79 -33.58 -4.09 -8.64
N SER A 80 -32.76 -3.23 -9.25
CA SER A 80 -33.27 -2.23 -10.18
C SER A 80 -33.80 -2.87 -11.47
N ARG A 81 -33.46 -4.14 -11.76
CA ARG A 81 -34.15 -5.08 -12.70
C ARG A 81 -33.55 -6.49 -12.58
N GLY A 82 -34.23 -7.50 -13.14
CA GLY A 82 -33.92 -8.94 -13.00
C GLY A 82 -32.54 -9.40 -13.50
N PRO A 83 -32.21 -10.70 -13.34
CA PRO A 83 -30.88 -11.29 -13.62
C PRO A 83 -30.30 -10.95 -15.01
N ALA A 84 -31.18 -10.73 -15.99
CA ALA A 84 -30.82 -10.50 -17.38
C ALA A 84 -29.90 -9.28 -17.60
N LEU A 85 -29.97 -8.22 -16.79
CA LEU A 85 -29.20 -6.99 -17.02
C LEU A 85 -28.03 -6.79 -16.05
N GLN A 86 -27.79 -7.71 -15.12
CA GLN A 86 -26.73 -7.55 -14.11
C GLN A 86 -25.34 -7.42 -14.75
N HIS A 87 -25.08 -8.12 -15.85
CA HIS A 87 -23.81 -8.08 -16.56
C HIS A 87 -23.57 -6.75 -17.31
N ALA A 88 -24.63 -6.03 -17.64
CA ALA A 88 -24.60 -4.74 -18.32
C ALA A 88 -24.55 -3.54 -17.34
N GLY A 89 -24.67 -3.78 -16.02
CA GLY A 89 -24.55 -2.71 -15.02
C GLY A 89 -23.22 -1.97 -15.13
N ARG A 90 -23.19 -0.68 -14.82
CA ARG A 90 -21.97 0.14 -14.80
C ARG A 90 -21.02 -0.35 -13.71
N ARG A 91 -19.71 -0.23 -13.92
CA ARG A 91 -18.72 -0.70 -12.94
C ARG A 91 -18.15 0.46 -12.15
N CYS A 92 -17.88 0.20 -10.87
CA CYS A 92 -17.15 1.08 -9.99
C CYS A 92 -16.23 0.24 -9.11
N THR A 93 -14.95 0.61 -9.06
CA THR A 93 -13.99 0.06 -8.12
C THR A 93 -14.18 0.73 -6.77
N VAL A 94 -14.34 -0.09 -5.73
CA VAL A 94 -14.40 0.38 -4.35
C VAL A 94 -13.31 -0.29 -3.55
N LYS A 95 -12.45 0.53 -2.91
CA LYS A 95 -11.44 0.07 -1.96
C LYS A 95 -11.76 0.66 -0.60
N VAL A 96 -11.69 -0.16 0.44
CA VAL A 96 -11.96 0.26 1.81
C VAL A 96 -10.75 -0.13 2.66
N SER A 97 -10.25 0.83 3.42
CA SER A 97 -9.24 0.62 4.46
C SER A 97 -9.60 1.45 5.69
N TYR A 98 -8.87 1.27 6.79
CA TYR A 98 -9.03 2.11 7.97
C TYR A 98 -7.70 2.31 8.68
N VAL A 99 -7.59 3.44 9.38
CA VAL A 99 -6.44 3.75 10.24
C VAL A 99 -6.95 4.07 11.65
N ARG A 100 -6.29 3.50 12.67
CA ARG A 100 -6.53 3.88 14.06
C ARG A 100 -5.77 5.16 14.38
N SER A 101 -6.28 5.96 15.31
CA SER A 101 -5.51 7.07 15.87
C SER A 101 -4.27 6.53 16.59
N LYS A 102 -3.06 6.89 16.12
CA LYS A 102 -1.77 6.42 16.66
C LYS A 102 -0.88 7.54 17.21
N GLY A 103 -1.41 8.75 17.35
CA GLY A 103 -0.71 9.93 17.85
C GLY A 103 -0.95 11.17 17.01
N PRO A 104 -0.54 12.36 17.50
CA PRO A 104 -0.94 13.67 16.97
C PRO A 104 -0.62 13.83 15.47
N ASP A 105 -1.44 14.63 14.79
CA ASP A 105 -1.30 15.14 13.42
C ASP A 105 -1.33 14.14 12.26
N GLN A 106 -1.51 12.85 12.51
CA GLN A 106 -1.53 11.83 11.45
C GLN A 106 -2.66 12.07 10.43
N TRP A 107 -3.88 12.32 10.90
CA TRP A 107 -5.04 12.52 10.04
C TRP A 107 -4.99 13.89 9.36
N GLN A 108 -4.50 14.93 10.07
CA GLN A 108 -4.25 16.24 9.48
C GLN A 108 -3.27 16.15 8.30
N ALA A 109 -2.16 15.42 8.46
CA ALA A 109 -1.17 15.20 7.40
C ALA A 109 -1.76 14.47 6.19
N HIS A 110 -2.74 13.58 6.40
CA HIS A 110 -3.48 12.94 5.32
C HIS A 110 -4.39 13.94 4.60
N GLY A 111 -5.12 14.79 5.33
CA GLY A 111 -5.99 15.82 4.75
C GLY A 111 -5.23 16.85 3.90
N LYS A 112 -4.09 17.36 4.41
CA LYS A 112 -3.19 18.25 3.64
C LYS A 112 -2.74 17.62 2.34
N TYR A 113 -2.49 16.32 2.38
CA TYR A 113 -1.98 15.59 1.24
C TYR A 113 -3.03 15.32 0.17
N LEU A 114 -4.25 14.95 0.58
CA LEU A 114 -5.37 14.80 -0.34
C LEU A 114 -5.74 16.12 -1.03
N SER A 115 -5.57 17.23 -0.32
CA SER A 115 -5.86 18.62 -0.77
C SER A 115 -4.66 19.29 -1.45
N ARG A 116 -3.68 18.50 -1.93
CA ARG A 116 -2.46 19.03 -2.55
C ARG A 116 -2.78 19.79 -3.84
N GLU A 117 -1.86 20.66 -4.21
CA GLU A 117 -1.89 21.33 -5.52
C GLU A 117 -1.95 20.30 -6.65
N GLY A 118 -2.83 20.51 -7.62
CA GLY A 118 -3.04 19.57 -8.70
C GLY A 118 -4.00 18.42 -8.37
N ALA A 119 -4.52 18.29 -7.15
CA ALA A 119 -5.43 17.18 -6.80
C ALA A 119 -6.71 17.20 -7.66
N GLN A 120 -7.33 18.37 -7.77
CA GLN A 120 -8.42 18.65 -8.69
C GLN A 120 -7.81 19.24 -9.96
N GLN A 121 -7.54 20.54 -9.97
CA GLN A 121 -6.99 21.26 -11.12
C GLN A 121 -5.49 21.56 -10.95
N ASP A 122 -4.74 21.54 -12.06
CA ASP A 122 -3.33 21.92 -12.07
C ASP A 122 -3.15 23.35 -11.55
N GLY A 123 -2.26 23.53 -10.57
CA GLY A 123 -1.95 24.84 -9.98
C GLY A 123 -2.85 25.28 -8.82
N GLU A 124 -3.94 24.57 -8.52
CA GLU A 124 -4.87 24.93 -7.45
C GLU A 124 -4.88 23.90 -6.31
N LYS A 125 -5.02 24.40 -5.08
CA LYS A 125 -5.26 23.53 -3.92
C LYS A 125 -6.66 22.96 -4.04
N GLY A 126 -6.76 21.63 -3.98
CA GLY A 126 -8.06 20.98 -4.00
C GLY A 126 -8.85 21.25 -2.71
N GLU A 127 -10.14 21.49 -2.86
CA GLU A 127 -11.08 21.60 -1.73
C GLU A 127 -11.89 20.31 -1.59
N GLY A 128 -12.08 19.89 -0.34
CA GLY A 128 -12.97 18.78 -0.04
C GLY A 128 -14.43 19.18 -0.12
N PHE A 129 -15.31 18.19 -0.08
CA PHE A 129 -16.75 18.36 0.02
C PHE A 129 -17.32 17.38 1.03
N ASP A 130 -18.51 17.66 1.55
CA ASP A 130 -19.25 16.76 2.43
C ASP A 130 -20.70 16.63 1.96
N ARG A 131 -21.59 16.27 2.89
CA ARG A 131 -23.03 16.14 2.64
C ARG A 131 -23.63 17.44 2.11
N ASP A 132 -23.25 18.58 2.66
CA ASP A 132 -23.96 19.85 2.54
C ASP A 132 -23.10 20.96 1.92
N SER A 133 -21.77 20.84 1.96
CA SER A 133 -20.80 21.80 1.45
C SER A 133 -19.93 21.23 0.31
N ASP A 134 -19.55 22.08 -0.63
CA ASP A 134 -18.54 21.82 -1.68
C ASP A 134 -17.16 22.42 -1.36
N SER A 135 -17.02 23.07 -0.20
CA SER A 135 -15.77 23.71 0.26
C SER A 135 -15.49 23.30 1.71
N VAL A 136 -14.70 22.24 1.89
CA VAL A 136 -14.30 21.67 3.17
C VAL A 136 -12.77 21.63 3.26
N ASN A 137 -12.23 22.26 4.30
CA ASN A 137 -10.81 22.13 4.63
C ASN A 137 -10.56 20.76 5.30
N LEU A 138 -10.20 19.76 4.50
CA LEU A 138 -9.96 18.41 4.99
C LEU A 138 -8.87 18.34 6.06
N SER A 139 -7.83 19.19 5.98
CA SER A 139 -6.75 19.15 6.96
C SER A 139 -7.25 19.54 8.36
N SER A 140 -8.00 20.63 8.47
CA SER A 140 -8.55 21.11 9.73
C SER A 140 -9.60 20.15 10.28
N LEU A 141 -10.49 19.65 9.43
CA LEU A 141 -11.54 18.70 9.82
C LEU A 141 -10.96 17.38 10.35
N LEU A 142 -9.94 16.84 9.69
CA LEU A 142 -9.31 15.61 10.15
C LEU A 142 -8.47 15.81 11.42
N SER A 143 -7.92 17.02 11.64
CA SER A 143 -7.28 17.39 12.91
C SER A 143 -8.29 17.30 14.06
N SER A 144 -9.47 17.93 13.90
CA SER A 144 -10.48 17.97 14.96
C SER A 144 -11.03 16.58 15.30
N TRP A 145 -11.31 15.74 14.30
CA TRP A 145 -11.74 14.35 14.54
C TRP A 145 -10.69 13.56 15.34
N GLN A 146 -9.41 13.83 15.09
CA GLN A 146 -8.34 13.15 15.81
C GLN A 146 -8.19 13.67 17.25
N GLU A 147 -8.31 14.97 17.46
CA GLU A 147 -8.30 15.63 18.78
C GLU A 147 -9.46 15.17 19.66
N GLU A 148 -10.62 14.87 19.07
CA GLU A 148 -11.77 14.25 19.74
C GLU A 148 -11.57 12.77 20.10
N ASN A 149 -10.37 12.21 19.88
CA ASN A 149 -10.02 10.82 20.17
C ASN A 149 -10.91 9.77 19.47
N ASP A 150 -11.32 10.05 18.23
CA ASP A 150 -12.08 9.07 17.46
C ASP A 150 -11.27 7.78 17.21
N PRO A 151 -11.93 6.60 17.28
CA PRO A 151 -11.22 5.32 17.33
C PRO A 151 -10.51 4.97 16.02
N HIS A 152 -11.09 5.37 14.89
CA HIS A 152 -10.53 5.11 13.57
C HIS A 152 -11.12 6.07 12.51
N LEU A 153 -10.39 6.20 11.41
CA LEU A 153 -10.80 6.87 10.19
C LEU A 153 -10.90 5.81 9.10
N PHE A 154 -12.09 5.60 8.52
CA PHE A 154 -12.23 4.77 7.33
C PHE A 154 -11.86 5.57 6.10
N LYS A 155 -11.13 4.95 5.18
CA LYS A 155 -10.78 5.51 3.88
C LYS A 155 -11.41 4.65 2.81
N VAL A 156 -12.18 5.29 1.94
CA VAL A 156 -12.89 4.64 0.83
C VAL A 156 -12.46 5.32 -0.46
N ILE A 157 -12.06 4.55 -1.45
CA ILE A 157 -11.85 5.06 -2.81
C ILE A 157 -13.03 4.62 -3.67
N LEU A 158 -13.68 5.58 -4.33
CA LEU A 158 -14.71 5.35 -5.35
C LEU A 158 -14.15 5.70 -6.72
N ALA A 159 -13.98 4.71 -7.59
CA ALA A 159 -13.44 4.91 -8.94
C ALA A 159 -14.36 4.26 -9.98
N PRO A 160 -15.31 5.03 -10.54
CA PRO A 160 -16.13 4.60 -11.68
C PRO A 160 -15.25 4.18 -12.86
N GLU A 161 -15.67 3.18 -13.62
CA GLU A 161 -15.00 2.83 -14.88
C GLU A 161 -15.27 3.87 -15.97
N ASP A 162 -16.52 4.33 -16.04
CA ASP A 162 -16.95 5.38 -16.96
C ASP A 162 -16.51 6.74 -16.39
N PRO A 163 -15.81 7.59 -17.15
CA PRO A 163 -15.37 8.88 -16.67
C PRO A 163 -16.60 9.75 -16.35
N LEU A 164 -16.67 10.24 -15.12
CA LEU A 164 -17.69 11.17 -14.66
C LEU A 164 -17.09 12.58 -14.54
N ARG A 165 -17.89 13.60 -14.83
CA ARG A 165 -17.55 14.99 -14.53
C ARG A 165 -17.47 15.21 -13.01
N PRO A 166 -16.69 16.20 -12.52
CA PRO A 166 -16.52 16.46 -11.09
C PRO A 166 -17.85 16.54 -10.32
N GLU A 167 -18.85 17.25 -10.85
CA GLU A 167 -20.16 17.42 -10.20
C GLU A 167 -20.90 16.08 -10.07
N ALA A 168 -20.77 15.21 -11.07
CA ALA A 168 -21.36 13.89 -11.06
C ALA A 168 -20.64 12.93 -10.09
N LEU A 169 -19.32 13.08 -9.88
CA LEU A 169 -18.58 12.34 -8.85
C LEU A 169 -19.01 12.75 -7.44
N ARG A 170 -19.18 14.05 -7.20
CA ARG A 170 -19.66 14.59 -5.92
C ARG A 170 -21.07 14.12 -5.61
N ASP A 171 -21.99 14.23 -6.57
CA ASP A 171 -23.36 13.72 -6.43
C ASP A 171 -23.41 12.20 -6.20
N MET A 172 -22.66 11.42 -6.98
CA MET A 172 -22.53 9.97 -6.76
C MET A 172 -22.06 9.67 -5.33
N THR A 173 -21.07 10.41 -4.82
CA THR A 173 -20.52 10.22 -3.47
C THR A 173 -21.53 10.56 -2.39
N ARG A 174 -22.31 11.63 -2.54
CA ARG A 174 -23.42 11.98 -1.63
C ARG A 174 -24.49 10.90 -1.61
N ARG A 175 -24.94 10.44 -2.78
CA ARG A 175 -25.91 9.34 -2.91
C ARG A 175 -25.38 8.03 -2.32
N PHE A 176 -24.08 7.76 -2.51
CA PHE A 176 -23.41 6.60 -1.94
C PHE A 176 -23.50 6.62 -0.42
N ASN A 177 -23.04 7.69 0.23
CA ASN A 177 -23.10 7.81 1.69
C ASN A 177 -24.53 7.73 2.21
N ALA A 178 -25.48 8.42 1.58
CA ALA A 178 -26.89 8.35 1.96
C ALA A 178 -27.46 6.92 1.88
N ARG A 179 -27.04 6.10 0.90
CA ARG A 179 -27.48 4.71 0.77
C ARG A 179 -26.82 3.80 1.81
N ILE A 180 -25.53 4.01 2.11
CA ILE A 180 -24.82 3.26 3.14
C ILE A 180 -25.34 3.58 4.54
N GLN A 181 -25.56 4.87 4.89
CA GLN A 181 -26.17 5.28 6.16
C GLN A 181 -27.53 4.63 6.39
N ARG A 182 -28.40 4.62 5.38
CA ARG A 182 -29.72 3.96 5.45
C ARG A 182 -29.61 2.46 5.73
N GLN A 183 -28.59 1.79 5.20
CA GLN A 183 -28.40 0.35 5.41
C GLN A 183 -27.76 0.01 6.75
N ILE A 184 -26.87 0.88 7.25
CA ILE A 184 -26.30 0.75 8.59
C ILE A 184 -27.37 1.10 9.65
N GLY A 185 -28.36 1.93 9.30
CA GLY A 185 -29.44 2.34 10.19
C GLY A 185 -29.07 3.51 11.11
N ARG A 186 -27.99 4.23 10.80
CA ARG A 186 -27.58 5.47 11.48
C ARG A 186 -26.77 6.35 10.54
N ASP A 187 -26.84 7.65 10.81
CA ASP A 187 -25.99 8.63 10.15
C ASP A 187 -24.56 8.58 10.70
N TYR A 188 -23.63 9.02 9.87
CA TYR A 188 -22.22 9.21 10.21
C TYR A 188 -21.69 10.46 9.52
N GLU A 189 -20.65 11.05 10.10
CA GLU A 189 -19.96 12.19 9.49
C GLU A 189 -18.92 11.68 8.49
N TRP A 190 -18.80 12.38 7.36
CA TRP A 190 -17.86 12.05 6.31
C TRP A 190 -17.45 13.30 5.55
N ALA A 191 -16.27 13.25 4.92
CA ALA A 191 -15.79 14.25 3.98
C ALA A 191 -15.06 13.56 2.84
N ALA A 192 -14.99 14.19 1.67
CA ALA A 192 -14.41 13.60 0.49
C ALA A 192 -13.68 14.64 -0.37
N ILE A 193 -12.89 14.17 -1.32
CA ILE A 193 -12.32 14.98 -2.39
C ILE A 193 -12.22 14.14 -3.66
N ASP A 194 -12.62 14.72 -4.78
CA ASP A 194 -12.48 14.14 -6.10
C ASP A 194 -11.11 14.50 -6.70
N HIS A 195 -10.44 13.52 -7.31
CA HIS A 195 -9.17 13.69 -8.01
C HIS A 195 -9.36 13.41 -9.49
N HIS A 196 -8.97 14.37 -10.34
CA HIS A 196 -9.09 14.26 -11.80
C HIS A 196 -7.80 14.55 -12.57
N ASN A 197 -6.67 14.79 -11.89
CA ASN A 197 -5.34 14.85 -12.52
C ASN A 197 -4.71 13.47 -12.82
N THR A 198 -5.44 12.41 -12.49
CA THR A 198 -4.97 11.04 -12.59
C THR A 198 -5.52 10.43 -13.89
N SER A 199 -5.01 9.26 -14.29
CA SER A 199 -5.50 8.61 -15.51
C SER A 199 -7.00 8.28 -15.49
N HIS A 200 -7.61 8.21 -14.30
CA HIS A 200 -9.02 7.87 -14.10
C HIS A 200 -9.59 8.68 -12.93
N PRO A 201 -10.56 9.58 -13.16
CA PRO A 201 -11.20 10.35 -12.10
C PRO A 201 -11.78 9.46 -10.99
N HIS A 202 -11.47 9.79 -9.73
CA HIS A 202 -11.91 9.02 -8.57
C HIS A 202 -12.10 9.91 -7.34
N VAL A 203 -12.71 9.37 -6.30
CA VAL A 203 -12.99 10.09 -5.05
C VAL A 203 -12.30 9.39 -3.88
N HIS A 204 -11.59 10.18 -3.08
CA HIS A 204 -11.16 9.80 -1.73
C HIS A 204 -12.24 10.22 -0.73
N LEU A 205 -12.93 9.25 -0.16
CA LEU A 205 -13.98 9.41 0.85
C LEU A 205 -13.45 9.00 2.23
N LEU A 206 -13.62 9.87 3.21
CA LEU A 206 -13.19 9.71 4.59
C LEU A 206 -14.42 9.63 5.49
N ILE A 207 -14.60 8.50 6.18
CA ILE A 207 -15.74 8.29 7.08
C ILE A 207 -15.25 8.28 8.53
N ARG A 208 -15.86 9.11 9.36
CA ARG A 208 -15.53 9.29 10.78
C ARG A 208 -15.97 8.07 11.60
N GLY A 209 -15.07 7.47 12.37
CA GLY A 209 -15.35 6.30 13.22
C GLY A 209 -16.06 6.60 14.55
N LYS A 210 -16.61 7.80 14.72
CA LYS A 210 -17.19 8.28 16.00
C LYS A 210 -18.34 7.40 16.48
N GLY A 211 -18.41 7.22 17.81
CA GLY A 211 -19.45 6.41 18.43
C GLY A 211 -19.40 4.93 18.02
N LYS A 212 -18.17 4.40 17.85
CA LYS A 212 -17.88 3.01 17.47
C LYS A 212 -18.62 2.60 16.19
N LEU A 213 -18.53 3.40 15.14
CA LEU A 213 -19.06 3.02 13.83
C LEU A 213 -18.39 1.73 13.37
N GLU A 214 -19.17 0.67 13.17
CA GLU A 214 -18.68 -0.60 12.68
C GLU A 214 -19.25 -0.85 11.28
N LEU A 215 -18.35 -1.14 10.33
CA LEU A 215 -18.72 -1.56 8.98
C LEU A 215 -18.69 -3.08 8.92
N GLU A 216 -19.87 -3.68 8.77
CA GLU A 216 -20.01 -5.14 8.66
C GLU A 216 -19.13 -5.70 7.53
N PRO A 217 -18.45 -6.85 7.72
CA PRO A 217 -17.53 -7.38 6.72
C PRO A 217 -18.17 -7.60 5.35
N ASP A 218 -19.45 -7.94 5.27
CA ASP A 218 -20.17 -8.10 4.01
C ASP A 218 -20.53 -6.77 3.35
N MET A 219 -20.77 -5.72 4.13
CA MET A 219 -20.90 -4.34 3.61
C MET A 219 -19.61 -3.94 2.90
N ILE A 220 -18.46 -4.21 3.51
CA ILE A 220 -17.14 -3.93 2.91
C ILE A 220 -16.88 -4.80 1.68
N ARG A 221 -17.11 -6.12 1.76
CA ARG A 221 -16.75 -7.07 0.70
C ARG A 221 -17.59 -6.92 -0.56
N ARG A 222 -18.88 -6.60 -0.40
CA ARG A 222 -19.87 -6.63 -1.49
C ARG A 222 -20.75 -5.40 -1.51
N GLY A 223 -21.26 -4.97 -0.34
CA GLY A 223 -22.33 -3.97 -0.27
C GLY A 223 -21.94 -2.61 -0.83
N MET A 224 -20.82 -2.04 -0.41
CA MET A 224 -20.36 -0.75 -0.90
C MET A 224 -20.08 -0.76 -2.41
N ARG A 225 -19.47 -1.82 -2.94
CA ARG A 225 -19.25 -1.94 -4.39
C ARG A 225 -20.56 -1.99 -5.15
N ALA A 226 -21.52 -2.80 -4.70
CA ALA A 226 -22.82 -2.90 -5.33
C ALA A 226 -23.57 -1.56 -5.29
N ALA A 227 -23.54 -0.84 -4.15
CA ALA A 227 -24.16 0.48 -4.03
C ALA A 227 -23.57 1.49 -5.02
N ALA A 228 -22.25 1.54 -5.11
CA ALA A 228 -21.58 2.43 -6.03
C ALA A 228 -21.92 2.09 -7.50
N GLN A 229 -21.91 0.80 -7.87
CA GLN A 229 -22.26 0.34 -9.22
C GLN A 229 -23.72 0.66 -9.60
N GLU A 230 -24.65 0.46 -8.67
CA GLU A 230 -26.06 0.81 -8.87
C GLU A 230 -26.24 2.31 -9.07
N ILE A 231 -25.62 3.16 -8.25
CA ILE A 231 -25.73 4.62 -8.36
C ILE A 231 -25.19 5.11 -9.71
N VAL A 232 -24.06 4.56 -10.16
CA VAL A 232 -23.53 4.89 -11.50
C VAL A 232 -24.48 4.40 -12.60
N THR A 233 -25.06 3.20 -12.45
CA THR A 233 -26.03 2.65 -13.40
C THR A 233 -27.33 3.46 -13.42
N GLU A 234 -27.82 3.94 -12.28
CA GLU A 234 -28.98 4.84 -12.18
C GLU A 234 -28.72 6.16 -12.93
N SER A 235 -27.46 6.61 -12.97
CA SER A 235 -27.07 7.90 -13.58
C SER A 235 -26.79 7.81 -15.08
N LEU A 236 -26.12 6.74 -15.52
CA LEU A 236 -25.65 6.57 -16.91
C LEU A 236 -26.44 5.52 -17.70
N GLY A 237 -27.39 4.84 -17.06
CA GLY A 237 -28.02 3.65 -17.62
C GLY A 237 -27.08 2.44 -17.68
N TYR A 238 -27.62 1.33 -18.18
CA TYR A 238 -26.83 0.12 -18.45
C TYR A 238 -25.88 0.34 -19.64
N ARG A 239 -24.75 -0.36 -19.61
CA ARG A 239 -23.81 -0.42 -20.73
C ARG A 239 -24.46 -1.16 -21.90
N SER A 240 -24.35 -0.58 -23.09
CA SER A 240 -24.65 -1.25 -24.35
C SER A 240 -23.65 -2.38 -24.65
N GLU A 241 -24.03 -3.33 -25.50
CA GLU A 241 -23.12 -4.39 -25.97
C GLU A 241 -21.85 -3.81 -26.61
N ARG A 242 -21.98 -2.68 -27.33
CA ARG A 242 -20.84 -1.98 -27.94
C ARG A 242 -19.88 -1.42 -26.88
N GLU A 243 -20.39 -0.84 -25.80
CA GLU A 243 -19.54 -0.36 -24.68
C GLU A 243 -18.85 -1.52 -23.96
N ILE A 244 -19.57 -2.63 -23.73
CA ILE A 244 -19.00 -3.84 -23.12
C ILE A 244 -17.88 -4.40 -24.00
N GLN A 245 -18.10 -4.47 -25.31
CA GLN A 245 -17.11 -4.95 -26.27
C GLN A 245 -15.89 -4.04 -26.32
N ALA A 246 -16.08 -2.73 -26.45
CA ALA A 246 -14.99 -1.77 -26.47
C ALA A 246 -14.15 -1.80 -25.17
N ALA A 247 -14.79 -2.05 -24.02
CA ALA A 247 -14.09 -2.21 -22.74
C ALA A 247 -13.20 -3.46 -22.71
N ARG A 248 -13.66 -4.58 -23.30
CA ARG A 248 -12.86 -5.82 -23.41
C ARG A 248 -11.73 -5.68 -24.41
N GLU A 249 -11.96 -5.04 -25.56
CA GLU A 249 -10.93 -4.80 -26.56
C GLU A 249 -9.80 -3.93 -26.01
N ARG A 250 -10.12 -2.93 -25.17
CA ARG A 250 -9.12 -2.13 -24.44
C ARG A 250 -8.22 -2.93 -23.50
N GLU A 251 -8.59 -4.15 -23.11
CA GLU A 251 -7.74 -5.03 -22.28
C GLU A 251 -6.66 -5.77 -23.09
N LEU A 252 -6.78 -5.84 -24.42
CA LEU A 252 -5.89 -6.66 -25.27
C LEU A 252 -4.43 -6.21 -25.22
N ASP A 253 -4.16 -4.92 -25.30
CA ASP A 253 -2.79 -4.37 -25.36
C ASP A 253 -2.17 -4.11 -23.99
N GLN A 254 -2.90 -4.39 -22.90
CA GLN A 254 -2.45 -4.02 -21.57
C GLN A 254 -1.34 -4.93 -21.05
N ARG A 255 -0.21 -4.34 -20.65
CA ARG A 255 0.93 -5.05 -20.04
C ARG A 255 0.74 -5.31 -18.53
N ARG A 256 -0.46 -5.72 -18.16
CA ARG A 256 -0.86 -6.11 -16.80
C ARG A 256 -1.81 -7.30 -16.86
N PHE A 257 -2.07 -7.93 -15.72
CA PHE A 257 -3.09 -8.98 -15.63
C PHE A 257 -4.51 -8.36 -15.73
N THR A 258 -5.34 -8.93 -16.61
CA THR A 258 -6.67 -8.43 -17.01
C THR A 258 -7.77 -9.48 -16.79
N ALA A 259 -9.02 -9.17 -17.15
CA ALA A 259 -10.10 -10.15 -17.07
C ALA A 259 -9.97 -11.21 -18.18
N LEU A 260 -9.42 -10.85 -19.35
CA LEU A 260 -9.10 -11.79 -20.43
C LEU A 260 -8.10 -12.85 -19.96
N ASP A 261 -7.07 -12.44 -19.21
CA ASP A 261 -6.04 -13.33 -18.67
C ASP A 261 -6.63 -14.34 -17.66
N ARG A 262 -7.65 -13.94 -16.89
CA ARG A 262 -8.40 -14.87 -16.03
C ARG A 262 -9.13 -15.94 -16.86
N GLY A 263 -9.77 -15.55 -17.96
CA GLY A 263 -10.43 -16.50 -18.86
C GLY A 263 -9.45 -17.44 -19.57
N ILE A 264 -8.22 -16.99 -19.85
CA ILE A 264 -7.14 -17.85 -20.35
C ILE A 264 -6.68 -18.82 -19.25
N LEU A 265 -6.47 -18.32 -18.03
CA LEU A 265 -6.07 -19.14 -16.89
C LEU A 265 -7.09 -20.24 -16.57
N ASP A 266 -8.40 -19.93 -16.64
CA ASP A 266 -9.48 -20.89 -16.41
C ASP A 266 -9.49 -22.04 -17.44
N LYS A 267 -8.92 -21.81 -18.63
CA LYS A 267 -8.76 -22.81 -19.70
C LYS A 267 -7.39 -23.48 -19.74
N ALA A 268 -6.42 -22.96 -19.02
CA ALA A 268 -5.05 -23.44 -19.07
C ALA A 268 -4.94 -24.82 -18.39
N THR A 269 -4.41 -25.80 -19.11
CA THR A 269 -4.18 -27.15 -18.60
C THR A 269 -2.68 -27.40 -18.40
N PRO A 270 -2.25 -28.08 -17.31
CA PRO A 270 -0.85 -28.46 -17.16
C PRO A 270 -0.38 -29.31 -18.34
N ALA A 271 0.82 -29.04 -18.83
CA ALA A 271 1.43 -29.88 -19.86
C ALA A 271 1.69 -31.32 -19.34
N PRO A 272 1.68 -32.34 -20.21
CA PRO A 272 1.93 -33.72 -19.82
C PRO A 272 3.26 -33.91 -19.08
N GLN A 273 3.26 -34.77 -18.05
CA GLN A 273 4.48 -35.10 -17.30
C GLN A 273 5.45 -35.93 -18.15
N GLY A 274 6.75 -35.69 -17.99
CA GLY A 274 7.81 -36.44 -18.68
C GLY A 274 8.15 -35.98 -20.11
N GLY A 275 7.53 -34.90 -20.61
CA GLY A 275 7.84 -34.31 -21.91
C GLY A 275 8.69 -33.04 -21.82
N ARG A 276 9.20 -32.56 -22.97
CA ARG A 276 9.95 -31.28 -23.09
C ARG A 276 9.19 -30.03 -22.59
N LEU A 277 7.87 -30.15 -22.42
CA LEU A 277 6.97 -29.08 -21.96
C LEU A 277 6.58 -29.22 -20.48
N GLN A 278 7.25 -30.08 -19.71
CA GLN A 278 6.94 -30.23 -18.29
C GLN A 278 7.07 -28.90 -17.53
N GLY A 279 6.08 -28.59 -16.70
CA GLY A 279 6.04 -27.35 -15.89
C GLY A 279 5.35 -26.16 -16.57
N TYR A 280 5.04 -26.26 -17.86
CA TYR A 280 4.30 -25.24 -18.60
C TYR A 280 2.79 -25.48 -18.53
N SER A 281 1.99 -24.45 -18.81
CA SER A 281 0.56 -24.60 -19.04
C SER A 281 0.24 -24.46 -20.52
N LEU A 282 -0.67 -25.29 -21.03
CA LEU A 282 -1.13 -25.27 -22.40
C LEU A 282 -2.53 -24.67 -22.47
N VAL A 283 -2.79 -23.89 -23.51
CA VAL A 283 -4.11 -23.33 -23.80
C VAL A 283 -4.49 -23.75 -25.21
N ASP A 284 -5.51 -24.59 -25.29
CA ASP A 284 -6.12 -25.00 -26.56
C ASP A 284 -7.39 -24.19 -26.80
N GLU A 285 -7.38 -23.36 -27.84
CA GLU A 285 -8.54 -22.63 -28.32
C GLU A 285 -9.08 -23.25 -29.62
N SER A 286 -8.94 -24.55 -29.86
CA SER A 286 -9.57 -25.20 -31.01
C SER A 286 -11.08 -24.94 -31.02
N PRO A 287 -11.68 -24.62 -32.19
CA PRO A 287 -13.10 -24.31 -32.26
C PRO A 287 -13.92 -25.55 -31.87
N PRO A 288 -14.76 -25.50 -30.84
CA PRO A 288 -15.63 -26.62 -30.53
C PRO A 288 -16.81 -26.64 -31.52
N ASN A 289 -17.41 -27.82 -31.69
CA ASN A 289 -18.39 -28.11 -32.74
C ASN A 289 -19.65 -27.24 -32.70
N LEU A 290 -20.02 -26.68 -31.54
CA LEU A 290 -21.14 -25.76 -31.37
C LEU A 290 -20.77 -24.67 -30.36
N LEU A 291 -20.65 -23.43 -30.82
CA LEU A 291 -20.51 -22.26 -29.96
C LEU A 291 -21.69 -21.31 -30.18
N ASN A 292 -22.33 -20.88 -29.09
CA ASN A 292 -23.17 -19.68 -29.14
C ASN A 292 -22.32 -18.45 -29.48
N ASP A 293 -22.98 -17.38 -29.90
CA ASP A 293 -22.32 -16.14 -30.37
C ASP A 293 -21.37 -15.54 -29.34
N LYS A 294 -21.75 -15.60 -28.06
CA LYS A 294 -20.97 -15.08 -26.93
C LYS A 294 -19.67 -15.85 -26.72
N ASP A 295 -19.71 -17.17 -26.86
CA ASP A 295 -18.51 -18.01 -26.72
C ASP A 295 -17.56 -17.86 -27.90
N ARG A 296 -18.10 -17.64 -29.11
CA ARG A 296 -17.29 -17.27 -30.28
C ARG A 296 -16.55 -15.95 -30.06
N GLU A 297 -17.23 -14.94 -29.52
CA GLU A 297 -16.61 -13.65 -29.23
C GLU A 297 -15.59 -13.73 -28.09
N ASN A 298 -15.91 -14.42 -26.99
CA ASN A 298 -14.97 -14.63 -25.90
C ASN A 298 -13.72 -15.38 -26.38
N ARG A 299 -13.86 -16.34 -27.30
CA ARG A 299 -12.75 -17.03 -27.94
C ARG A 299 -11.92 -16.08 -28.82
N ARG A 300 -12.56 -15.23 -29.62
CA ARG A 300 -11.87 -14.20 -30.44
C ARG A 300 -10.98 -13.31 -29.58
N LEU A 301 -11.50 -12.81 -28.46
CA LEU A 301 -10.75 -11.97 -27.52
C LEU A 301 -9.60 -12.72 -26.84
N ARG A 302 -9.79 -13.99 -26.44
CA ARG A 302 -8.70 -14.79 -25.85
C ARG A 302 -7.60 -15.10 -26.86
N LEU A 303 -7.94 -15.42 -28.11
CA LEU A 303 -6.97 -15.60 -29.19
C LEU A 303 -6.14 -14.34 -29.41
N ALA A 304 -6.80 -13.20 -29.57
CA ALA A 304 -6.11 -11.92 -29.73
C ALA A 304 -5.21 -11.60 -28.52
N ARG A 305 -5.69 -11.87 -27.30
CA ARG A 305 -4.89 -11.69 -26.09
C ARG A 305 -3.69 -12.64 -26.03
N LEU A 306 -3.83 -13.91 -26.43
CA LEU A 306 -2.74 -14.88 -26.47
C LEU A 306 -1.63 -14.45 -27.42
N GLU A 307 -1.97 -13.91 -28.60
CA GLU A 307 -0.98 -13.31 -29.50
C GLU A 307 -0.23 -12.14 -28.83
N LYS A 308 -0.94 -11.28 -28.07
CA LYS A 308 -0.31 -10.22 -27.28
C LYS A 308 0.57 -10.74 -26.16
N LEU A 309 0.22 -11.86 -25.52
CA LEU A 309 1.08 -12.49 -24.52
C LEU A 309 2.37 -13.06 -25.13
N VAL A 310 2.33 -13.50 -26.40
CA VAL A 310 3.53 -13.88 -27.17
C VAL A 310 4.41 -12.66 -27.43
N GLU A 311 3.83 -11.54 -27.87
CA GLU A 311 4.58 -10.27 -28.06
C GLU A 311 5.22 -9.76 -26.75
N ILE A 312 4.56 -9.97 -25.60
CA ILE A 312 5.09 -9.62 -24.28
C ILE A 312 6.20 -10.59 -23.83
N GLY A 313 6.28 -11.78 -24.41
CA GLY A 313 7.28 -12.81 -24.10
C GLY A 313 6.92 -13.68 -22.89
N VAL A 314 5.63 -13.83 -22.57
CA VAL A 314 5.14 -14.69 -21.46
C VAL A 314 4.33 -15.90 -21.95
N ALA A 315 4.27 -16.09 -23.28
CA ALA A 315 3.64 -17.22 -23.94
C ALA A 315 4.34 -17.48 -25.28
N ASP A 316 4.18 -18.69 -25.81
CA ASP A 316 4.61 -19.08 -27.15
C ASP A 316 3.48 -19.76 -27.90
N LYS A 317 3.39 -19.49 -29.20
CA LYS A 317 2.46 -20.19 -30.09
C LYS A 317 3.14 -21.48 -30.57
N ILE A 318 2.60 -22.63 -30.18
CA ILE A 318 3.16 -23.96 -30.50
C ILE A 318 2.31 -24.74 -31.51
N GLY A 319 1.16 -24.19 -31.92
CA GLY A 319 0.30 -24.75 -32.96
C GLY A 319 -0.79 -23.75 -33.41
N PRO A 320 -1.64 -24.12 -34.38
CA PRO A 320 -2.64 -23.21 -34.95
C PRO A 320 -3.61 -22.61 -33.92
N ASN A 321 -4.04 -23.42 -32.95
CA ASN A 321 -4.89 -22.99 -31.83
C ASN A 321 -4.31 -23.43 -30.47
N LEU A 322 -2.99 -23.63 -30.39
CA LEU A 322 -2.34 -24.14 -29.19
C LEU A 322 -1.21 -23.21 -28.75
N TRP A 323 -1.30 -22.73 -27.52
CA TRP A 323 -0.31 -21.87 -26.90
C TRP A 323 0.29 -22.54 -25.67
N ARG A 324 1.57 -22.28 -25.45
CA ARG A 324 2.31 -22.58 -24.24
C ARG A 324 2.43 -21.29 -23.42
N LEU A 325 2.05 -21.34 -22.16
CA LEU A 325 2.26 -20.25 -21.20
C LEU A 325 3.51 -20.53 -20.37
N GLU A 326 4.32 -19.52 -20.18
CA GLU A 326 5.51 -19.60 -19.34
C GLU A 326 5.15 -19.88 -17.87
N PRO A 327 5.98 -20.65 -17.13
CA PRO A 327 5.75 -20.85 -15.70
C PRO A 327 5.74 -19.50 -14.97
N GLY A 328 4.62 -19.19 -14.31
CA GLY A 328 4.46 -17.93 -13.59
C GLY A 328 4.18 -16.70 -14.47
N TRP A 329 3.73 -16.88 -15.72
CA TRP A 329 3.31 -15.79 -16.61
C TRP A 329 2.36 -14.77 -15.95
N ASP A 330 1.44 -15.23 -15.10
CA ASP A 330 0.48 -14.37 -14.40
C ASP A 330 1.18 -13.47 -13.36
N LYS A 331 2.24 -13.98 -12.72
CA LYS A 331 3.09 -13.20 -11.80
C LYS A 331 3.95 -12.22 -12.59
N ALA A 332 4.52 -12.62 -13.72
CA ALA A 332 5.29 -11.74 -14.60
C ALA A 332 4.44 -10.54 -15.07
N LEU A 333 3.18 -10.74 -15.46
CA LEU A 333 2.27 -9.63 -15.81
C LEU A 333 1.96 -8.70 -14.62
N LYS A 334 1.83 -9.25 -13.40
CA LYS A 334 1.66 -8.43 -12.18
C LYS A 334 2.93 -7.63 -11.88
N GLU A 335 4.10 -8.21 -12.10
CA GLU A 335 5.39 -7.53 -11.93
C GLU A 335 5.59 -6.42 -12.97
N LEU A 336 5.22 -6.66 -14.24
CA LEU A 336 5.21 -5.63 -15.28
C LEU A 336 4.31 -4.46 -14.91
N GLN A 337 3.10 -4.72 -14.40
CA GLN A 337 2.22 -3.66 -13.89
C GLN A 337 2.92 -2.84 -12.80
N ILE A 338 3.55 -3.52 -11.84
CA ILE A 338 4.28 -2.87 -10.74
C ILE A 338 5.43 -2.01 -11.29
N LEU A 339 6.19 -2.50 -12.27
CA LEU A 339 7.28 -1.78 -12.92
C LEU A 339 6.79 -0.54 -13.68
N GLN A 340 5.68 -0.66 -14.41
CA GLN A 340 5.06 0.48 -15.09
C GLN A 340 4.64 1.57 -14.11
N THR A 341 3.97 1.20 -13.02
CA THR A 341 3.60 2.14 -11.95
C THR A 341 4.82 2.84 -11.37
N ARG A 342 5.89 2.09 -11.04
CA ARG A 342 7.14 2.68 -10.50
C ARG A 342 7.83 3.61 -11.49
N THR A 343 7.86 3.22 -12.76
CA THR A 343 8.49 4.01 -13.82
C THR A 343 7.73 5.31 -14.05
N LYS A 344 6.38 5.27 -14.02
CA LYS A 344 5.53 6.46 -14.08
C LYS A 344 5.82 7.40 -12.91
N MET A 345 5.82 6.88 -11.67
CA MET A 345 6.15 7.65 -10.46
C MET A 345 7.52 8.34 -10.56
N LEU A 346 8.52 7.66 -11.13
CA LEU A 346 9.86 8.23 -11.32
C LEU A 346 9.90 9.25 -12.47
N ALA A 347 9.21 8.99 -13.58
CA ALA A 347 9.20 9.85 -14.75
C ALA A 347 8.71 11.27 -14.42
N GLU A 348 7.68 11.38 -13.58
CA GLU A 348 7.13 12.64 -13.08
C GLU A 348 8.17 13.46 -12.30
N SER A 349 9.15 12.80 -11.65
CA SER A 349 10.20 13.46 -10.86
C SER A 349 11.54 13.55 -11.58
N ARG A 350 11.65 13.06 -12.82
CA ARG A 350 12.94 12.90 -13.52
C ARG A 350 13.66 14.22 -13.76
N ALA A 351 12.91 15.29 -14.02
CA ALA A 351 13.45 16.64 -14.20
C ALA A 351 14.10 17.20 -12.92
N LEU A 352 13.72 16.67 -11.75
CA LEU A 352 14.24 17.11 -10.46
C LEU A 352 15.51 16.35 -10.07
N MET A 353 15.93 15.32 -10.81
CA MET A 353 17.05 14.44 -10.44
C MET A 353 18.41 14.99 -10.91
N THR A 354 19.47 14.71 -10.16
CA THR A 354 20.84 15.01 -10.60
C THR A 354 21.39 13.97 -11.57
N GLU A 355 20.95 12.71 -11.44
CA GLU A 355 21.19 11.63 -12.42
C GLU A 355 19.84 11.05 -12.89
N PRO A 356 19.34 11.47 -14.05
CA PRO A 356 18.07 11.00 -14.60
C PRO A 356 18.03 9.50 -14.95
N ARG A 357 19.16 8.79 -14.97
CA ARG A 357 19.23 7.35 -15.32
C ARG A 357 19.22 6.41 -14.11
N CYS A 358 19.10 6.93 -12.88
CA CYS A 358 18.98 6.09 -11.69
C CYS A 358 17.79 5.12 -11.82
N PRO A 359 17.98 3.81 -11.59
CA PRO A 359 16.89 2.85 -11.61
C PRO A 359 15.95 3.08 -10.40
N PRO A 360 14.63 2.97 -10.58
CA PRO A 360 13.67 3.03 -9.47
C PRO A 360 13.76 1.77 -8.60
N GLN A 361 13.76 1.97 -7.28
CA GLN A 361 13.74 0.88 -6.29
C GLN A 361 12.72 1.17 -5.20
N VAL A 362 11.83 0.22 -4.91
CA VAL A 362 11.03 0.28 -3.69
C VAL A 362 11.91 -0.13 -2.51
N THR A 363 12.10 0.78 -1.56
CA THR A 363 12.93 0.53 -0.38
C THR A 363 12.07 0.41 0.86
N LYS A 364 12.16 -0.75 1.51
CA LYS A 364 11.61 -0.98 2.85
C LYS A 364 12.75 -0.88 3.85
N ILE A 365 12.73 0.17 4.66
CA ILE A 365 13.75 0.42 5.69
C ILE A 365 13.46 -0.49 6.88
N ARG A 366 14.36 -1.43 7.16
CA ARG A 366 14.29 -2.36 8.31
C ARG A 366 15.18 -1.87 9.44
N ALA A 367 15.03 -2.46 10.62
CA ALA A 367 15.90 -2.18 11.76
C ALA A 367 17.37 -2.37 11.37
N GLY A 368 18.19 -1.35 11.61
CA GLY A 368 19.61 -1.34 11.22
C GLY A 368 19.89 -0.82 9.82
N ASP A 369 18.89 -0.70 8.93
CA ASP A 369 19.09 -0.10 7.61
C ASP A 369 19.23 1.42 7.72
N ARG A 370 20.03 2.01 6.83
CA ARG A 370 20.15 3.46 6.67
C ARG A 370 20.11 3.82 5.20
N LEU A 371 19.22 4.74 4.84
CA LEU A 371 19.12 5.34 3.53
C LEU A 371 19.46 6.83 3.63
N VAL A 372 20.49 7.27 2.92
CA VAL A 372 20.87 8.68 2.78
C VAL A 372 20.59 9.12 1.35
N GLY A 373 20.00 10.30 1.19
CA GLY A 373 19.73 10.82 -0.13
C GLY A 373 18.99 12.14 -0.11
N ARG A 374 18.68 12.61 -1.33
CA ARG A 374 18.01 13.87 -1.59
C ARG A 374 16.52 13.62 -1.85
N VAL A 375 15.65 14.37 -1.18
CA VAL A 375 14.20 14.24 -1.38
C VAL A 375 13.81 14.83 -2.74
N LEU A 376 13.23 14.01 -3.60
CA LEU A 376 12.71 14.42 -4.91
C LEU A 376 11.24 14.83 -4.86
N GLY A 377 10.52 14.39 -3.83
CA GLY A 377 9.12 14.74 -3.64
C GLY A 377 8.35 13.66 -2.88
N THR A 378 7.04 13.85 -2.78
CA THR A 378 6.12 12.87 -2.18
C THR A 378 4.97 12.59 -3.13
N GLY A 379 4.46 11.35 -3.11
CA GLY A 379 3.39 10.92 -4.00
C GLY A 379 2.45 9.91 -3.35
N LEU A 380 1.38 9.55 -4.07
CA LEU A 380 0.36 8.61 -3.61
C LEU A 380 0.40 7.45 -4.57
N ASP A 381 0.59 6.28 -4.02
CA ASP A 381 0.26 5.08 -4.76
C ASP A 381 -1.25 4.86 -4.68
N GLU A 382 -1.99 5.41 -5.64
CA GLU A 382 -3.45 5.28 -5.78
C GLU A 382 -3.91 3.82 -5.84
N GLN A 383 -3.04 2.91 -6.29
CA GLN A 383 -3.37 1.49 -6.32
C GLN A 383 -3.55 0.94 -4.90
N TYR A 384 -2.79 1.43 -3.93
CA TYR A 384 -2.82 0.93 -2.55
C TYR A 384 -3.23 1.97 -1.51
N ASP A 385 -3.54 3.20 -1.93
CA ASP A 385 -3.77 4.36 -1.05
C ASP A 385 -2.62 4.58 -0.06
N ARG A 386 -1.38 4.46 -0.54
CA ARG A 386 -0.17 4.59 0.30
C ARG A 386 0.67 5.76 -0.14
N SER A 387 0.87 6.70 0.77
CA SER A 387 1.81 7.80 0.58
C SER A 387 3.24 7.25 0.47
N PHE A 388 4.04 7.81 -0.41
CA PHE A 388 5.46 7.52 -0.53
C PHE A 388 6.28 8.81 -0.58
N VAL A 389 7.58 8.67 -0.31
CA VAL A 389 8.60 9.69 -0.54
C VAL A 389 9.53 9.14 -1.61
N LEU A 390 9.87 9.97 -2.59
CA LEU A 390 10.88 9.65 -3.58
C LEU A 390 12.21 10.27 -3.14
N ILE A 391 13.26 9.46 -3.04
CA ILE A 391 14.58 9.87 -2.59
C ILE A 391 15.61 9.46 -3.65
N GLU A 392 16.37 10.41 -4.16
CA GLU A 392 17.59 10.13 -4.92
C GLU A 392 18.68 9.70 -3.93
N GLY A 393 18.94 8.41 -3.88
CA GLY A 393 19.90 7.80 -2.97
C GLY A 393 21.34 8.13 -3.37
N VAL A 394 22.22 8.15 -2.37
CA VAL A 394 23.66 8.25 -2.60
C VAL A 394 24.21 6.99 -3.30
N ASP A 395 23.44 5.90 -3.34
CA ASP A 395 23.73 4.62 -4.01
C ASP A 395 23.39 4.60 -5.51
N ASN A 396 23.12 5.77 -6.12
CA ASN A 396 22.72 5.92 -7.52
C ASN A 396 21.39 5.22 -7.86
N ARG A 397 20.46 5.15 -6.89
CA ARG A 397 19.10 4.62 -7.09
C ARG A 397 18.05 5.64 -6.71
N ALA A 398 16.89 5.56 -7.36
CA ALA A 398 15.72 6.36 -6.98
C ALA A 398 14.81 5.54 -6.07
N HIS A 399 14.86 5.83 -4.77
CA HIS A 399 14.12 5.08 -3.77
C HIS A 399 12.69 5.58 -3.62
N ILE A 400 11.73 4.69 -3.83
CA ILE A 400 10.33 4.85 -3.49
C ILE A 400 10.14 4.26 -2.08
N VAL A 401 10.04 5.12 -1.08
CA VAL A 401 9.86 4.73 0.33
C VAL A 401 8.42 4.98 0.74
N TYR A 402 7.64 3.93 0.96
CA TYR A 402 6.29 4.06 1.50
C TYR A 402 6.33 4.63 2.92
N GLN A 403 5.51 5.64 3.17
CA GLN A 403 5.50 6.36 4.44
C GLN A 403 4.92 5.47 5.54
N THR A 404 5.69 5.33 6.62
CA THR A 404 5.21 4.83 7.91
C THR A 404 4.70 6.01 8.73
N GLY A 405 3.96 5.77 9.83
CA GLY A 405 3.50 6.86 10.70
C GLY A 405 4.61 7.78 11.22
N SER A 406 5.84 7.27 11.39
CA SER A 406 7.01 8.08 11.74
C SER A 406 7.48 8.98 10.60
N ILE A 407 7.41 8.52 9.35
CA ILE A 407 7.76 9.31 8.16
C ILE A 407 6.67 10.36 7.88
N GLU A 408 5.39 10.00 8.04
CA GLU A 408 4.28 10.95 7.90
C GLU A 408 4.41 12.12 8.89
N LYS A 409 4.80 11.84 10.14
CA LYS A 409 5.06 12.86 11.17
C LYS A 409 6.25 13.75 10.82
N ALA A 410 7.37 13.16 10.40
CA ALA A 410 8.55 13.92 9.97
C ALA A 410 8.21 14.87 8.82
N ARG A 411 7.43 14.40 7.83
CA ARG A 411 6.91 15.23 6.75
C ARG A 411 6.00 16.35 7.26
N GLY A 412 5.12 16.06 8.23
CA GLY A 412 4.26 17.07 8.86
C GLY A 412 5.03 18.21 9.53
N ARG A 413 6.24 17.93 10.04
CA ARG A 413 7.20 18.90 10.59
C ARG A 413 8.11 19.54 9.55
N GLN A 414 7.94 19.22 8.27
CA GLN A 414 8.76 19.68 7.15
C GLN A 414 10.20 19.14 7.12
N ASP A 415 10.50 18.05 7.85
CA ASP A 415 11.83 17.39 7.84
C ASP A 415 12.12 16.62 6.52
N LEU A 416 11.20 16.67 5.56
CA LEU A 416 11.27 15.99 4.26
C LEU A 416 10.94 16.99 3.14
N GLY A 417 11.52 18.18 3.23
CA GLY A 417 11.39 19.24 2.23
C GLY A 417 11.97 18.82 0.88
N LEU A 418 11.45 19.41 -0.20
CA LEU A 418 11.94 19.16 -1.55
C LEU A 418 13.43 19.54 -1.64
N ARG A 419 14.26 18.68 -2.24
CA ARG A 419 15.73 18.83 -2.35
C ARG A 419 16.51 18.73 -1.04
N HIS A 420 15.87 18.53 0.10
CA HIS A 420 16.58 18.37 1.36
C HIS A 420 17.44 17.10 1.34
N LEU A 421 18.65 17.21 1.88
CA LEU A 421 19.49 16.05 2.20
C LEU A 421 19.01 15.43 3.51
N VAL A 422 18.56 14.18 3.44
CA VAL A 422 18.00 13.47 4.59
C VAL A 422 18.63 12.10 4.78
N ALA A 423 18.58 11.62 6.03
CA ALA A 423 18.86 10.23 6.37
C ALA A 423 17.64 9.59 7.02
N LEU A 424 17.21 8.46 6.46
CA LEU A 424 16.21 7.59 7.03
C LEU A 424 16.90 6.39 7.68
N THR A 425 16.77 6.23 9.00
CA THR A 425 17.38 5.11 9.74
C THR A 425 16.29 4.24 10.36
N GLY A 426 16.34 2.94 10.10
CA GLY A 426 15.35 1.99 10.61
C GLY A 426 15.68 1.49 12.01
N PHE A 427 14.63 1.34 12.81
CA PHE A 427 14.63 0.78 14.16
C PHE A 427 13.52 -0.26 14.26
N ASP A 428 13.52 -1.05 15.34
CA ASP A 428 12.49 -2.09 15.57
C ASP A 428 11.06 -1.55 15.55
N HIS A 429 10.88 -0.26 15.89
CA HIS A 429 9.58 0.37 16.04
C HIS A 429 9.36 1.59 15.13
N GLY A 430 10.10 1.71 14.02
CA GLY A 430 9.83 2.76 13.05
C GLY A 430 11.07 3.23 12.29
N VAL A 431 10.96 4.41 11.69
CA VAL A 431 12.04 5.05 10.94
C VAL A 431 12.30 6.42 11.54
N ALA A 432 13.52 6.69 11.98
CA ALA A 432 13.93 8.05 12.32
C ALA A 432 14.33 8.78 11.04
N VAL A 433 13.82 10.00 10.89
CA VAL A 433 14.19 10.93 9.83
C VAL A 433 15.10 11.98 10.42
N LYS A 434 16.27 12.17 9.81
CA LYS A 434 17.19 13.25 10.12
C LYS A 434 17.35 14.12 8.88
N ASP A 435 16.92 15.37 8.97
CA ASP A 435 17.23 16.41 8.00
C ASP A 435 18.57 17.06 8.37
N TYR A 436 19.42 17.28 7.38
CA TYR A 436 20.71 17.96 7.55
C TYR A 436 20.63 19.47 7.31
N GLY A 437 19.43 20.00 7.02
CA GLY A 437 19.18 21.44 6.89
C GLY A 437 19.82 22.06 5.66
N ILE A 438 20.05 21.25 4.62
CA ILE A 438 20.62 21.71 3.35
C ILE A 438 19.79 21.24 2.17
N GLU A 439 19.57 22.15 1.24
CA GLU A 439 18.96 21.87 -0.05
C GLU A 439 20.04 21.66 -1.11
N ILE A 440 19.91 20.56 -1.84
CA ILE A 440 20.82 20.23 -2.94
C ILE A 440 20.07 20.52 -4.25
N PRO A 441 20.44 21.55 -5.02
CA PRO A 441 19.70 21.95 -6.20
C PRO A 441 19.83 20.93 -7.34
N ASP A 442 18.87 20.93 -8.26
CA ASP A 442 18.83 19.98 -9.38
C ASP A 442 19.99 20.20 -10.36
N GLN A 443 20.42 21.46 -10.47
CA GLN A 443 21.59 21.90 -11.24
C GLN A 443 22.60 22.59 -10.31
N GLY A 444 23.88 22.53 -10.65
CA GLY A 444 24.93 23.21 -9.88
C GLY A 444 25.24 22.60 -8.50
N TRP A 445 24.66 21.43 -8.17
CA TRP A 445 24.87 20.69 -6.91
C TRP A 445 26.32 20.44 -6.55
N LYS A 446 27.25 20.44 -7.51
CA LYS A 446 28.70 20.32 -7.25
C LYS A 446 29.26 21.42 -6.34
N ARG A 447 28.58 22.58 -6.30
CA ARG A 447 28.98 23.74 -5.47
C ARG A 447 28.40 23.68 -4.06
N THR A 448 27.46 22.77 -3.80
CA THR A 448 26.80 22.64 -2.50
C THR A 448 27.77 22.00 -1.49
N GLU A 449 28.00 22.68 -0.37
CA GLU A 449 28.84 22.16 0.70
C GLU A 449 28.07 21.15 1.54
N ILE A 450 28.38 19.86 1.39
CA ILE A 450 27.75 18.80 2.18
C ILE A 450 28.21 18.93 3.64
N PRO A 451 27.29 19.03 4.62
CA PRO A 451 27.65 19.16 6.03
C PRO A 451 28.52 17.99 6.51
N GLU A 452 29.62 18.30 7.21
CA GLU A 452 30.50 17.27 7.78
C GLU A 452 29.73 16.31 8.71
N ALA A 453 28.71 16.80 9.41
CA ALA A 453 27.84 15.99 10.26
C ALA A 453 27.13 14.86 9.48
N ALA A 454 26.75 15.09 8.22
CA ALA A 454 26.11 14.09 7.39
C ALA A 454 27.10 12.97 6.99
N LEU A 455 28.32 13.36 6.60
CA LEU A 455 29.40 12.44 6.28
C LEU A 455 29.85 11.65 7.52
N ASP A 456 29.91 12.32 8.67
CA ASP A 456 30.32 11.73 9.93
C ASP A 456 29.32 10.70 10.45
N ASP A 457 28.03 10.98 10.34
CA ASP A 457 26.98 10.03 10.65
C ASP A 457 27.06 8.80 9.73
N GLN A 458 27.31 9.00 8.44
CA GLN A 458 27.45 7.91 7.47
C GLN A 458 28.68 7.04 7.79
N LEU A 459 29.84 7.64 8.05
CA LEU A 459 31.04 6.91 8.47
C LEU A 459 30.83 6.17 9.81
N ALA A 460 30.09 6.76 10.74
CA ALA A 460 29.74 6.10 12.00
C ALA A 460 28.82 4.89 11.78
N HIS A 461 27.88 4.99 10.84
CA HIS A 461 27.02 3.89 10.44
C HIS A 461 27.82 2.77 9.76
N GLU A 462 28.68 3.08 8.78
CA GLU A 462 29.52 2.12 8.06
C GLU A 462 30.49 1.37 8.98
N ARG A 463 30.94 1.99 10.07
CA ARG A 463 31.78 1.31 11.07
C ARG A 463 31.04 0.21 11.82
N ARG A 464 29.73 0.36 12.04
CA ARG A 464 28.88 -0.64 12.70
C ARG A 464 28.32 -1.64 11.70
N ASN A 465 28.05 -1.17 10.48
CA ASN A 465 27.46 -1.93 9.38
C ASN A 465 28.31 -1.72 8.12
N PRO A 466 29.43 -2.44 7.97
CA PRO A 466 30.28 -2.26 6.80
C PRO A 466 29.50 -2.56 5.52
N PRO A 467 29.61 -1.71 4.48
CA PRO A 467 28.91 -1.93 3.23
C PRO A 467 29.39 -3.25 2.61
N LYS A 468 28.44 -4.05 2.11
CA LYS A 468 28.74 -5.33 1.44
C LYS A 468 29.49 -5.14 0.13
N GLU A 469 29.25 -4.02 -0.54
CA GLU A 469 29.87 -3.63 -1.79
C GLU A 469 30.18 -2.14 -1.73
N MET A 470 31.41 -1.76 -2.11
CA MET A 470 31.80 -0.36 -2.14
C MET A 470 31.27 0.25 -3.43
N MET A 471 30.30 1.16 -3.32
CA MET A 471 29.71 1.81 -4.48
C MET A 471 30.62 2.94 -4.96
N ASP A 472 30.79 3.04 -6.27
CA ASP A 472 31.55 4.12 -6.93
C ASP A 472 30.68 4.76 -8.01
N PRO A 473 29.66 5.55 -7.62
CA PRO A 473 28.85 6.27 -8.58
C PRO A 473 29.71 7.28 -9.36
N THR A 474 29.62 7.25 -10.67
CA THR A 474 30.43 8.09 -11.57
C THR A 474 29.75 9.40 -11.95
N THR A 475 28.46 9.55 -11.68
CA THR A 475 27.64 10.71 -12.04
C THR A 475 26.68 11.14 -10.94
N GLY A 476 26.10 12.34 -11.09
CA GLY A 476 25.11 12.89 -10.16
C GLY A 476 25.65 13.26 -8.77
N PHE A 477 24.74 13.66 -7.90
CA PHE A 477 24.99 13.96 -6.48
C PHE A 477 25.65 12.77 -5.75
N ALA A 478 25.27 11.55 -6.12
CA ALA A 478 25.85 10.33 -5.57
C ALA A 478 27.39 10.28 -5.70
N ALA A 479 27.94 10.68 -6.85
CA ALA A 479 29.39 10.75 -7.09
C ALA A 479 30.09 11.76 -6.18
N GLU A 480 29.51 12.95 -6.03
CA GLU A 480 30.05 13.99 -5.13
C GLU A 480 30.03 13.54 -3.69
N TRP A 481 28.93 12.95 -3.25
CA TRP A 481 28.79 12.38 -1.91
C TRP A 481 29.92 11.39 -1.62
N HIS A 482 30.16 10.43 -2.52
CA HIS A 482 31.20 9.41 -2.35
C HIS A 482 32.60 10.02 -2.31
N ARG A 483 32.91 10.98 -3.19
CA ARG A 483 34.18 11.71 -3.17
C ARG A 483 34.43 12.39 -1.82
N ARG A 484 33.45 13.15 -1.32
CA ARG A 484 33.54 13.86 -0.03
C ARG A 484 33.61 12.90 1.15
N LEU A 485 32.89 11.79 1.10
CA LEU A 485 32.93 10.76 2.14
C LEU A 485 34.33 10.13 2.25
N LEU A 486 35.00 9.87 1.12
CA LEU A 486 36.37 9.38 1.08
C LEU A 486 37.37 10.42 1.61
N GLU A 487 37.23 11.69 1.23
CA GLU A 487 38.05 12.79 1.76
C GLU A 487 37.90 12.91 3.29
N ARG A 488 36.65 12.88 3.78
CA ARG A 488 36.34 12.94 5.21
C ARG A 488 36.89 11.74 5.98
N ARG A 489 36.85 10.53 5.38
CA ARG A 489 37.45 9.32 5.96
C ARG A 489 38.95 9.50 6.16
N LYS A 490 39.67 9.99 5.14
CA LYS A 490 41.11 10.29 5.23
C LYS A 490 41.42 11.36 6.29
N GLN A 491 40.60 12.40 6.40
CA GLN A 491 40.75 13.43 7.41
C GLN A 491 40.62 12.86 8.83
N LYS A 492 39.58 12.07 9.10
CA LYS A 492 39.40 11.43 10.42
C LYS A 492 40.51 10.44 10.78
N GLU A 493 41.11 9.77 9.80
CA GLU A 493 42.28 8.93 10.03
C GLU A 493 43.51 9.75 10.44
N LYS A 494 43.74 10.89 9.78
CA LYS A 494 44.81 11.84 10.16
C LYS A 494 44.60 12.41 11.56
N GLU A 495 43.38 12.84 11.89
CA GLU A 495 43.03 13.36 13.22
C GLU A 495 43.26 12.31 14.31
N ARG A 496 42.84 11.06 14.08
CA ARG A 496 43.09 9.94 14.99
C ARG A 496 44.58 9.63 15.17
N ALA A 497 45.35 9.68 14.08
CA ALA A 497 46.79 9.48 14.14
C ALA A 497 47.47 10.59 14.95
N LEU A 498 47.04 11.85 14.77
CA LEU A 498 47.53 13.00 15.52
C LEU A 498 47.16 12.89 17.01
N GLN A 499 45.91 12.57 17.33
CA GLN A 499 45.47 12.35 18.72
C GLN A 499 46.25 11.22 19.38
N LYS A 500 46.50 10.11 18.67
CA LYS A 500 47.32 9.00 19.18
C LYS A 500 48.78 9.41 19.39
N LYS A 501 49.33 10.28 18.54
CA LYS A 501 50.68 10.85 18.70
C LYS A 501 50.75 11.77 19.93
N GLN A 502 49.79 12.69 20.09
CA GLN A 502 49.69 13.58 21.24
C GLN A 502 49.51 12.81 22.55
N ALA A 503 48.66 11.78 22.57
CA ALA A 503 48.48 10.91 23.74
C ALA A 503 49.77 10.15 24.10
N ARG A 504 50.55 9.71 23.10
CA ARG A 504 51.87 9.09 23.32
C ARG A 504 52.92 10.08 23.84
N GLU A 505 52.90 11.31 23.38
CA GLU A 505 53.81 12.38 23.84
C GLU A 505 53.47 12.80 25.27
N GLN A 506 52.19 12.89 25.64
CA GLN A 506 51.74 13.15 27.01
C GLN A 506 52.01 11.97 27.96
N ALA A 507 52.05 10.73 27.44
CA ALA A 507 52.37 9.54 28.21
C ALA A 507 53.88 9.26 28.34
N LYS A 508 54.77 10.07 27.72
CA LYS A 508 56.21 9.96 27.98
C LYS A 508 56.51 10.51 29.37
N PRO A 509 57.09 9.73 30.30
CA PRO A 509 57.51 10.26 31.59
C PRO A 509 58.59 11.33 31.37
N GLN A 510 58.46 12.46 32.06
CA GLN A 510 59.52 13.47 32.11
C GLN A 510 60.77 12.81 32.73
N ARG A 511 61.71 12.38 31.89
CA ARG A 511 63.03 11.95 32.35
C ARG A 511 63.84 13.19 32.67
N GLY A 512 63.87 13.51 33.97
CA GLY A 512 65.03 14.05 34.69
C GLY A 512 65.32 15.54 34.54
N SER A 513 65.03 16.28 35.60
CA SER A 513 65.92 17.33 36.08
C SER A 513 66.02 17.26 37.61
N GLU A 514 66.64 16.18 38.10
CA GLU A 514 67.38 16.19 39.35
C GLU A 514 68.78 15.67 39.00
N ILE A 515 69.69 16.61 38.74
CA ILE A 515 71.13 16.39 38.88
C ILE A 515 71.60 17.48 39.84
N GLU A 516 72.02 16.99 41.01
CA GLU A 516 72.88 17.54 42.07
C GLU A 516 72.54 18.91 42.71
#